data_AF-A0AAP5H371-F1
#
_entry.id   AF-A0AAP5H371-F1
#
_cell.length_a   1.000
_cell.length_b   1.000
_cell.length_c   1.000
_cell.angle_alpha   90.00
_cell.angle_beta   90.00
_cell.angle_gamma   90.00
#
_symmetry.space_group_name_H-M   'P 1'
#
loop_
_entity.id
_entity.type
_entity.pdbx_description
1 polymer ?
#
loop_
_entity_poly.entity_id
_entity_poly.type
_entity_poly.pdbx_seq_one_letter_code
_entity_poly.pdbx_strand_id
1 'polypeptide(L)'
;MTIGTDEQQELTTLVREYIYEQDKVEKLVDYLYRHEIVGLEVFAYLGFDKIDKLMFQPVSRDTFIRRAPFYFHKPSRELGDIAELSQYIYYSLEFNKPDYNNQLENFYCVLERLYYDFGIDIVTILNYTVKQRGRVGEIQPIYNWLHYLELAQKLGIEEKTPTRFIVEYNIVREMVGLEPIIYEIQEMYVGDFIERYGNRLRMDGIFPCDHNNQPILKWIGVRIKNAKRIWVDVNDKLKGSLYVEITPRTKVWGLNVYGADEDASDIWYDLYTGPLLMEFDYTVIKDRRVTIGMTQKQLAEAVGASDRTLQKWERGETTPDGHFLLRLMNVLDIKELSEITKIHDVDEEYNHVTVNDYQSLK
;
A
#
# COMPACT_ATOMS: atom_id res chain seq x y z
N MET A 1 -10.20 -50.97 -30.19
CA MET A 1 -9.44 -50.07 -29.29
C MET A 1 -10.14 -48.74 -29.34
N THR A 2 -11.00 -48.51 -28.38
CA THR A 2 -12.10 -47.53 -28.38
C THR A 2 -11.76 -46.30 -27.52
N ILE A 3 -10.46 -46.04 -27.31
CA ILE A 3 -9.95 -45.07 -26.33
C ILE A 3 -9.94 -43.63 -26.90
N GLY A 4 -9.76 -43.46 -28.22
CA GLY A 4 -9.65 -42.13 -28.83
C GLY A 4 -10.96 -41.35 -29.00
N THR A 5 -12.13 -42.01 -28.88
CA THR A 5 -13.44 -41.39 -29.06
C THR A 5 -14.01 -40.78 -27.78
N ASP A 6 -13.77 -41.40 -26.63
CA ASP A 6 -14.23 -40.88 -25.33
C ASP A 6 -13.40 -39.65 -24.91
N GLU A 7 -12.07 -39.68 -25.06
CA GLU A 7 -11.19 -38.54 -24.77
C GLU A 7 -11.52 -37.33 -25.67
N GLN A 8 -11.81 -37.56 -26.96
CA GLN A 8 -12.23 -36.50 -27.88
C GLN A 8 -13.59 -35.91 -27.47
N GLN A 9 -14.51 -36.73 -26.98
CA GLN A 9 -15.84 -36.28 -26.56
C GLN A 9 -15.78 -35.46 -25.27
N GLU A 10 -14.95 -35.86 -24.31
CA GLU A 10 -14.66 -35.10 -23.09
C GLU A 10 -14.01 -33.75 -23.42
N LEU A 11 -12.97 -33.74 -24.26
CA LEU A 11 -12.29 -32.51 -24.68
C LEU A 11 -13.22 -31.58 -25.46
N THR A 12 -14.08 -32.12 -26.32
CA THR A 12 -15.10 -31.34 -27.05
C THR A 12 -16.09 -30.69 -26.08
N THR A 13 -16.49 -31.41 -25.02
CA THR A 13 -17.40 -30.88 -24.01
C THR A 13 -16.76 -29.74 -23.24
N LEU A 14 -15.50 -29.89 -22.83
CA LEU A 14 -14.73 -28.86 -22.13
C LEU A 14 -14.50 -27.61 -22.99
N VAL A 15 -14.08 -27.78 -24.24
CA VAL A 15 -13.79 -26.64 -25.14
C VAL A 15 -15.07 -25.82 -25.44
N ARG A 16 -16.23 -26.47 -25.51
CA ARG A 16 -17.53 -25.82 -25.71
C ARG A 16 -17.94 -24.87 -24.58
N GLU A 17 -17.35 -25.00 -23.40
CA GLU A 17 -17.58 -24.04 -22.31
C GLU A 17 -16.99 -22.65 -22.61
N TYR A 18 -15.97 -22.58 -23.48
CA TYR A 18 -15.19 -21.37 -23.71
C TYR A 18 -15.28 -20.85 -25.16
N ILE A 19 -15.61 -21.73 -26.11
CA ILE A 19 -15.75 -21.39 -27.54
C ILE A 19 -17.14 -21.82 -28.02
N TYR A 20 -17.95 -20.85 -28.43
CA TYR A 20 -19.32 -21.09 -28.91
C TYR A 20 -19.38 -21.52 -30.39
N GLU A 21 -18.37 -21.17 -31.19
CA GLU A 21 -18.35 -21.45 -32.63
C GLU A 21 -17.93 -22.90 -32.89
N GLN A 22 -18.89 -23.72 -33.32
CA GLN A 22 -18.70 -25.17 -33.50
C GLN A 22 -17.52 -25.53 -34.42
N ASP A 23 -17.26 -24.75 -35.47
CA ASP A 23 -16.13 -24.98 -36.38
C ASP A 23 -14.77 -24.77 -35.69
N LYS A 24 -14.69 -23.82 -34.75
CA LYS A 24 -13.47 -23.57 -33.96
C LYS A 24 -13.28 -24.62 -32.88
N VAL A 25 -14.36 -25.11 -32.26
CA VAL A 25 -14.31 -26.24 -31.32
C VAL A 25 -13.69 -27.46 -32.00
N GLU A 26 -14.20 -27.84 -33.18
CA GLU A 26 -13.70 -29.00 -33.93
C GLU A 26 -12.23 -28.84 -34.33
N LYS A 27 -11.85 -27.66 -34.83
CA LYS A 27 -10.46 -27.32 -35.14
C LYS A 27 -9.55 -27.42 -33.91
N LEU A 28 -9.96 -26.87 -32.77
CA LEU A 28 -9.14 -26.89 -31.55
C LEU A 28 -8.93 -28.32 -31.05
N VAL A 29 -10.00 -29.14 -31.02
CA VAL A 29 -9.92 -30.55 -30.61
C VAL A 29 -8.97 -31.33 -31.53
N ASP A 30 -9.10 -31.18 -32.85
CA ASP A 30 -8.20 -31.83 -33.83
C ASP A 30 -6.74 -31.34 -33.72
N TYR A 31 -6.54 -30.06 -33.41
CA TYR A 31 -5.21 -29.52 -33.15
C TYR A 31 -4.60 -30.13 -31.87
N LEU A 32 -5.33 -30.11 -30.74
CA LEU A 32 -4.85 -30.61 -29.44
C LEU A 32 -4.56 -32.12 -29.47
N TYR A 33 -5.26 -32.89 -30.30
CA TYR A 33 -5.01 -34.32 -30.44
C TYR A 33 -3.67 -34.62 -31.14
N ARG A 34 -3.18 -33.71 -31.99
CA ARG A 34 -1.97 -33.90 -32.81
C ARG A 34 -0.72 -33.26 -32.23
N HIS A 35 -0.84 -32.43 -31.20
CA HIS A 35 0.26 -31.62 -30.68
C HIS A 35 0.43 -31.84 -29.18
N GLU A 36 1.63 -32.26 -28.76
CA GLU A 36 2.00 -32.35 -27.34
C GLU A 36 2.32 -30.97 -26.73
N ILE A 37 2.84 -30.05 -27.55
CA ILE A 37 3.12 -28.67 -27.20
C ILE A 37 2.23 -27.76 -28.06
N VAL A 38 1.52 -26.85 -27.41
CA VAL A 38 0.65 -25.88 -28.05
C VAL A 38 1.36 -24.54 -28.12
N GLY A 39 1.61 -24.06 -29.33
CA GLY A 39 2.22 -22.75 -29.58
C GLY A 39 1.18 -21.67 -29.94
N LEU A 40 1.67 -20.44 -30.12
CA LEU A 40 0.85 -19.26 -30.48
C LEU A 40 0.06 -19.46 -31.78
N GLU A 41 0.54 -20.33 -32.68
CA GLU A 41 -0.09 -20.64 -33.96
C GLU A 41 -1.49 -21.23 -33.83
N VAL A 42 -1.83 -21.85 -32.68
CA VAL A 42 -3.18 -22.40 -32.44
C VAL A 42 -4.24 -21.32 -32.59
N PHE A 43 -3.97 -20.10 -32.13
CA PHE A 43 -4.98 -19.05 -32.16
C PHE A 43 -5.21 -18.50 -33.56
N ALA A 44 -4.15 -18.39 -34.36
CA ALA A 44 -4.25 -18.05 -35.77
C ALA A 44 -5.01 -19.14 -36.54
N TYR A 45 -4.75 -20.42 -36.23
CA TYR A 45 -5.45 -21.57 -36.79
C TYR A 45 -6.96 -21.56 -36.49
N LEU A 46 -7.36 -21.07 -35.31
CA LEU A 46 -8.76 -20.86 -34.93
C LEU A 46 -9.39 -19.58 -35.50
N GLY A 47 -8.63 -18.75 -36.22
CA GLY A 47 -9.12 -17.49 -36.80
C GLY A 47 -9.31 -16.38 -35.76
N PHE A 48 -8.54 -16.37 -34.67
CA PHE A 48 -8.46 -15.22 -33.78
C PHE A 48 -7.50 -14.18 -34.35
N ASP A 49 -8.06 -13.06 -34.83
CA ASP A 49 -7.30 -11.95 -35.37
C ASP A 49 -6.67 -11.14 -34.23
N LYS A 50 -5.36 -11.36 -34.00
CA LYS A 50 -4.49 -10.72 -32.99
C LYS A 50 -4.74 -11.20 -31.55
N ILE A 51 -4.04 -12.26 -31.19
CA ILE A 51 -3.80 -12.60 -29.78
C ILE A 51 -2.60 -11.81 -29.30
N ASP A 52 -2.71 -11.25 -28.10
CA ASP A 52 -1.57 -10.64 -27.45
C ASP A 52 -0.55 -11.73 -27.13
N LYS A 53 0.56 -11.72 -27.88
CA LYS A 53 1.66 -12.68 -27.77
C LYS A 53 2.30 -12.66 -26.39
N LEU A 54 2.16 -11.55 -25.66
CA LEU A 54 2.64 -11.46 -24.29
C LEU A 54 1.88 -12.42 -23.38
N MET A 55 0.60 -12.68 -23.64
CA MET A 55 -0.19 -13.55 -22.77
C MET A 55 0.15 -15.03 -22.89
N PHE A 56 1.01 -15.42 -23.82
CA PHE A 56 1.16 -16.83 -24.12
C PHE A 56 2.59 -17.20 -24.50
N GLN A 57 3.07 -18.25 -23.84
CA GLN A 57 4.26 -18.99 -24.21
C GLN A 57 3.88 -20.44 -24.57
N PRO A 58 4.66 -21.14 -25.41
CA PRO A 58 4.40 -22.54 -25.70
C PRO A 58 4.31 -23.38 -24.42
N VAL A 59 3.22 -24.13 -24.27
CA VAL A 59 2.94 -24.97 -23.09
C VAL A 59 2.53 -26.37 -23.51
N SER A 60 2.57 -27.34 -22.59
CA SER A 60 2.03 -28.67 -22.86
C SER A 60 0.53 -28.60 -23.16
N ARG A 61 0.04 -29.58 -23.93
CA ARG A 61 -1.39 -29.80 -24.21
C ARG A 61 -2.24 -29.70 -22.96
N ASP A 62 -1.84 -30.39 -21.89
CA ASP A 62 -2.61 -30.43 -20.64
C ASP A 62 -2.64 -29.06 -19.93
N THR A 63 -1.53 -28.32 -19.99
CA THR A 63 -1.47 -26.95 -19.44
C THR A 63 -2.32 -25.99 -20.27
N PHE A 64 -2.31 -26.12 -21.61
CA PHE A 64 -3.18 -25.34 -22.48
C PHE A 64 -4.65 -25.58 -22.13
N ILE A 65 -5.05 -26.84 -21.95
CA ILE A 65 -6.41 -27.23 -21.59
C ILE A 65 -6.80 -26.63 -20.24
N ARG A 66 -5.95 -26.75 -19.21
CA ARG A 66 -6.18 -26.12 -17.89
C ARG A 66 -6.28 -24.59 -17.96
N ARG A 67 -5.62 -23.96 -18.92
CA ARG A 67 -5.60 -22.49 -19.05
C ARG A 67 -6.59 -21.94 -20.08
N ALA A 68 -7.30 -22.81 -20.80
CA ALA A 68 -8.34 -22.44 -21.76
C ALA A 68 -9.37 -21.43 -21.21
N PRO A 69 -9.85 -21.55 -19.94
CA PRO A 69 -10.75 -20.55 -19.37
C PRO A 69 -10.17 -19.13 -19.41
N PHE A 70 -8.87 -18.97 -19.17
CA PHE A 70 -8.19 -17.67 -19.16
C PHE A 70 -7.90 -17.17 -20.57
N TYR A 71 -7.46 -18.05 -21.48
CA TYR A 71 -7.08 -17.68 -22.84
C TYR A 71 -8.25 -17.23 -23.70
N PHE A 72 -9.43 -17.83 -23.49
CA PHE A 72 -10.61 -17.58 -24.30
C PHE A 72 -11.64 -16.67 -23.64
N HIS A 73 -11.44 -16.28 -22.37
CA HIS A 73 -12.32 -15.35 -21.70
C HIS A 73 -12.35 -14.01 -22.45
N LYS A 74 -13.58 -13.58 -22.80
CA LYS A 74 -13.83 -12.26 -23.37
C LYS A 74 -14.65 -11.45 -22.37
N PRO A 75 -14.15 -10.28 -21.95
CA PRO A 75 -14.88 -9.40 -21.04
C PRO A 75 -16.15 -8.88 -21.73
N SER A 76 -17.22 -8.75 -20.95
CA SER A 76 -18.45 -8.09 -21.36
C SER A 76 -18.68 -6.81 -20.55
N ARG A 77 -18.49 -5.66 -21.20
CA ARG A 77 -18.78 -4.36 -20.58
C ARG A 77 -20.25 -4.21 -20.19
N GLU A 78 -21.16 -4.87 -20.91
CA GLU A 78 -22.59 -4.90 -20.60
C GLU A 78 -22.90 -5.64 -19.30
N LEU A 79 -22.06 -6.62 -18.93
CA LEU A 79 -22.17 -7.38 -17.67
C LEU A 79 -21.34 -6.77 -16.53
N GLY A 80 -20.74 -5.61 -16.75
CA GLY A 80 -19.96 -4.90 -15.73
C GLY A 80 -18.53 -5.40 -15.55
N ASP A 81 -17.97 -6.10 -16.54
CA ASP A 81 -16.54 -6.43 -16.55
C ASP A 81 -15.71 -5.14 -16.74
N ILE A 82 -14.74 -4.97 -15.85
CA ILE A 82 -13.89 -3.79 -15.76
C ILE A 82 -12.42 -4.08 -16.08
N ALA A 83 -12.02 -5.35 -16.16
CA ALA A 83 -10.66 -5.73 -16.47
C ALA A 83 -10.54 -6.96 -17.38
N GLU A 84 -9.43 -7.03 -18.09
CA GLU A 84 -9.04 -8.11 -19.00
C GLU A 84 -7.69 -8.68 -18.59
N LEU A 85 -7.44 -9.96 -18.92
CA LEU A 85 -6.18 -10.63 -18.57
C LEU A 85 -4.94 -9.90 -19.15
N SER A 86 -5.05 -9.42 -20.39
CA SER A 86 -4.00 -8.66 -21.09
C SER A 86 -3.54 -7.43 -20.30
N GLN A 87 -4.44 -6.78 -19.58
CA GLN A 87 -4.13 -5.57 -18.82
C GLN A 87 -3.26 -5.90 -17.61
N TYR A 88 -3.52 -7.00 -16.90
CA TYR A 88 -2.64 -7.45 -15.82
C TYR A 88 -1.24 -7.77 -16.31
N ILE A 89 -1.16 -8.42 -17.46
CA ILE A 89 0.12 -8.82 -18.06
C ILE A 89 0.89 -7.57 -18.53
N TYR A 90 0.24 -6.66 -19.24
CA TYR A 90 0.88 -5.46 -19.78
C TYR A 90 1.35 -4.48 -18.70
N TYR A 91 0.55 -4.29 -17.64
CA TYR A 91 0.85 -3.28 -16.62
C TYR A 91 1.75 -3.80 -15.49
N SER A 92 1.76 -5.11 -15.21
CA SER A 92 2.55 -5.65 -14.10
C SER A 92 3.77 -6.47 -14.52
N LEU A 93 3.79 -7.05 -15.71
CA LEU A 93 4.90 -7.92 -16.13
C LEU A 93 5.91 -7.16 -16.97
N GLU A 94 7.18 -7.26 -16.58
CA GLU A 94 8.27 -6.56 -17.27
C GLU A 94 8.75 -7.37 -18.48
N PHE A 95 8.02 -7.26 -19.60
CA PHE A 95 8.28 -8.03 -20.84
C PHE A 95 9.70 -7.84 -21.43
N ASN A 96 10.42 -6.80 -21.05
CA ASN A 96 11.80 -6.56 -21.49
C ASN A 96 12.86 -7.25 -20.61
N LYS A 97 12.48 -7.95 -19.53
CA LYS A 97 13.41 -8.65 -18.64
C LYS A 97 13.49 -10.14 -18.96
N PRO A 98 14.66 -10.79 -18.75
CA PRO A 98 14.85 -12.23 -19.00
C PRO A 98 13.89 -13.15 -18.23
N ASP A 99 13.34 -12.66 -17.11
CA ASP A 99 12.50 -13.43 -16.20
C ASP A 99 10.99 -13.42 -16.57
N TYR A 100 10.61 -12.74 -17.66
CA TYR A 100 9.22 -12.58 -18.07
C TYR A 100 8.42 -13.89 -18.09
N ASN A 101 8.98 -14.94 -18.69
CA ASN A 101 8.31 -16.24 -18.83
C ASN A 101 8.02 -16.89 -17.47
N ASN A 102 8.91 -16.72 -16.48
CA ASN A 102 8.69 -17.22 -15.13
C ASN A 102 7.62 -16.39 -14.41
N GLN A 103 7.62 -15.06 -14.60
CA GLN A 103 6.58 -14.21 -14.00
C GLN A 103 5.20 -14.52 -14.59
N LEU A 104 5.12 -14.72 -15.90
CA LEU A 104 3.90 -15.13 -16.59
C LEU A 104 3.41 -16.49 -16.08
N GLU A 105 4.32 -17.45 -15.96
CA GLU A 105 4.01 -18.78 -15.42
C GLU A 105 3.51 -18.73 -13.98
N ASN A 106 4.18 -17.96 -13.11
CA ASN A 106 3.76 -17.74 -11.74
C ASN A 106 2.37 -17.10 -11.66
N PHE A 107 2.09 -16.11 -12.53
CA PHE A 107 0.78 -15.49 -12.59
C PHE A 107 -0.30 -16.50 -13.00
N TYR A 108 -0.07 -17.31 -14.03
CA TYR A 108 -1.02 -18.36 -14.40
C TYR A 108 -1.21 -19.41 -13.31
N CYS A 109 -0.15 -19.81 -12.60
CA CYS A 109 -0.29 -20.72 -11.46
C CYS A 109 -1.21 -20.13 -10.39
N VAL A 110 -1.11 -18.82 -10.10
CA VAL A 110 -2.05 -18.16 -9.17
C VAL A 110 -3.48 -18.18 -9.69
N LEU A 111 -3.70 -17.89 -10.97
CA LEU A 111 -5.04 -17.92 -11.58
C LEU A 111 -5.65 -19.33 -11.54
N GLU A 112 -4.86 -20.36 -11.87
CA GLU A 112 -5.26 -21.77 -11.78
C GLU A 112 -5.72 -22.11 -10.36
N ARG A 113 -4.97 -21.69 -9.33
CA ARG A 113 -5.33 -21.97 -7.94
C ARG A 113 -6.62 -21.24 -7.51
N LEU A 114 -6.78 -19.97 -7.88
CA LEU A 114 -8.03 -19.24 -7.62
C LEU A 114 -9.24 -19.93 -8.27
N TYR A 115 -9.07 -20.39 -9.52
CA TYR A 115 -10.14 -20.98 -10.30
C TYR A 115 -10.47 -22.42 -9.86
N TYR A 116 -9.46 -23.29 -9.77
CA TYR A 116 -9.65 -24.72 -9.52
C TYR A 116 -9.66 -25.08 -8.03
N ASP A 117 -8.71 -24.57 -7.24
CA ASP A 117 -8.62 -24.93 -5.81
C ASP A 117 -9.71 -24.21 -5.00
N PHE A 118 -9.93 -22.93 -5.29
CA PHE A 118 -10.90 -22.09 -4.57
C PHE A 118 -12.24 -21.92 -5.29
N GLY A 119 -12.40 -22.44 -6.51
CA GLY A 119 -13.69 -22.44 -7.22
C GLY A 119 -14.19 -21.03 -7.54
N ILE A 120 -13.29 -20.07 -7.77
CA ILE A 120 -13.64 -18.69 -8.07
C ILE A 120 -13.76 -18.53 -9.59
N ASP A 121 -14.90 -18.02 -10.06
CA ASP A 121 -15.12 -17.85 -11.49
C ASP A 121 -14.20 -16.77 -12.10
N ILE A 122 -13.95 -16.88 -13.40
CA ILE A 122 -13.02 -16.01 -14.14
C ILE A 122 -13.41 -14.52 -14.06
N VAL A 123 -14.71 -14.22 -14.09
CA VAL A 123 -15.21 -12.85 -14.00
C VAL A 123 -14.88 -12.28 -12.63
N THR A 124 -15.11 -13.04 -11.56
CA THR A 124 -14.74 -12.60 -10.21
C THR A 124 -13.23 -12.45 -10.06
N ILE A 125 -12.43 -13.38 -10.59
CA ILE A 125 -10.95 -13.31 -10.54
C ILE A 125 -10.43 -12.00 -11.13
N LEU A 126 -10.89 -11.65 -12.33
CA LEU A 126 -10.38 -10.49 -13.06
C LEU A 126 -10.88 -9.16 -12.48
N ASN A 127 -12.03 -9.14 -11.81
CA ASN A 127 -12.68 -7.90 -11.40
C ASN A 127 -12.61 -7.60 -9.91
N TYR A 128 -12.46 -8.60 -9.02
CA TYR A 128 -12.58 -8.40 -7.57
C TYR A 128 -11.58 -7.39 -7.01
N THR A 129 -10.28 -7.58 -7.28
CA THR A 129 -9.22 -6.69 -6.79
C THR A 129 -9.33 -5.27 -7.38
N VAL A 130 -9.80 -5.16 -8.62
CA VAL A 130 -10.08 -3.86 -9.27
C VAL A 130 -11.25 -3.15 -8.59
N LYS A 131 -12.31 -3.87 -8.23
CA LYS A 131 -13.44 -3.30 -7.46
C LYS A 131 -12.97 -2.79 -6.10
N GLN A 132 -12.08 -3.51 -5.44
CA GLN A 132 -11.50 -3.15 -4.14
C GLN A 132 -10.56 -1.92 -4.21
N ARG A 133 -9.77 -1.78 -5.29
CA ARG A 133 -8.67 -0.79 -5.36
C ARG A 133 -8.91 0.37 -6.32
N GLY A 134 -9.81 0.19 -7.28
CA GLY A 134 -10.08 1.16 -8.36
C GLY A 134 -8.95 1.28 -9.37
N ARG A 135 -8.05 0.29 -9.44
CA ARG A 135 -6.92 0.24 -10.36
C ARG A 135 -6.92 -1.09 -11.10
N VAL A 136 -6.78 -1.01 -12.41
CA VAL A 136 -6.71 -2.17 -13.31
C VAL A 136 -5.25 -2.57 -13.47
N GLY A 137 -5.01 -3.88 -13.56
CA GLY A 137 -3.72 -4.42 -13.98
C GLY A 137 -2.67 -4.55 -12.90
N GLU A 138 -3.01 -4.40 -11.61
CA GLU A 138 -2.11 -4.69 -10.48
C GLU A 138 -2.19 -6.20 -10.12
N ILE A 139 -1.08 -6.96 -10.24
CA ILE A 139 -1.07 -8.40 -9.89
C ILE A 139 -0.85 -8.66 -8.39
N GLN A 140 -0.13 -7.78 -7.68
CA GLN A 140 0.17 -7.98 -6.25
C GLN A 140 -1.09 -8.13 -5.38
N PRO A 141 -2.19 -7.37 -5.60
CA PRO A 141 -3.46 -7.61 -4.91
C PRO A 141 -4.05 -9.01 -5.16
N ILE A 142 -3.86 -9.59 -6.35
CA ILE A 142 -4.33 -10.96 -6.65
C ILE A 142 -3.51 -11.97 -5.84
N TYR A 143 -2.20 -11.78 -5.73
CA TYR A 143 -1.33 -12.64 -4.92
C TYR A 143 -1.69 -12.58 -3.44
N ASN A 144 -1.92 -11.37 -2.92
CA ASN A 144 -2.39 -11.16 -1.56
C ASN A 144 -3.75 -11.85 -1.34
N TRP A 145 -4.64 -11.83 -2.34
CA TRP A 145 -5.94 -12.47 -2.24
C TRP A 145 -5.86 -13.99 -2.22
N LEU A 146 -5.01 -14.61 -3.06
CA LEU A 146 -4.74 -16.04 -2.96
C LEU A 146 -4.20 -16.40 -1.58
N HIS A 147 -3.24 -15.63 -1.06
CA HIS A 147 -2.69 -15.87 0.27
C HIS A 147 -3.75 -15.71 1.38
N TYR A 148 -4.63 -14.71 1.28
CA TYR A 148 -5.79 -14.59 2.17
C TYR A 148 -6.64 -15.87 2.15
N LEU A 149 -6.97 -16.42 0.96
CA LEU A 149 -7.81 -17.61 0.84
C LEU A 149 -7.15 -18.84 1.47
N GLU A 150 -5.84 -19.00 1.30
CA GLU A 150 -5.08 -20.08 1.95
C GLU A 150 -5.11 -19.98 3.48
N LEU A 151 -4.94 -18.77 4.01
CA LEU A 151 -4.99 -18.54 5.45
C LEU A 151 -6.43 -18.70 5.98
N ALA A 152 -7.42 -18.18 5.27
CA ALA A 152 -8.84 -18.31 5.58
C ALA A 152 -9.26 -19.78 5.64
N GLN A 153 -8.83 -20.60 4.67
CA GLN A 153 -9.08 -22.04 4.66
C GLN A 153 -8.49 -22.73 5.91
N LYS A 154 -7.25 -22.39 6.31
CA LYS A 154 -6.63 -22.92 7.54
C LYS A 154 -7.39 -22.54 8.81
N LEU A 155 -8.04 -21.38 8.82
CA LEU A 155 -8.82 -20.85 9.94
C LEU A 155 -10.30 -21.28 9.89
N GLY A 156 -10.74 -21.99 8.85
CA GLY A 156 -12.15 -22.37 8.66
C GLY A 156 -13.08 -21.20 8.29
N ILE A 157 -12.54 -20.16 7.65
CA ILE A 157 -13.29 -19.00 7.16
C ILE A 157 -13.75 -19.26 5.72
N GLU A 158 -15.06 -19.17 5.48
CA GLU A 158 -15.66 -19.45 4.16
C GLU A 158 -15.70 -18.23 3.22
N GLU A 159 -15.58 -17.00 3.75
CA GLU A 159 -15.67 -15.78 2.95
C GLU A 159 -14.50 -15.66 1.97
N LYS A 160 -14.80 -15.73 0.66
CA LYS A 160 -13.80 -15.70 -0.41
C LYS A 160 -13.58 -14.32 -0.99
N THR A 161 -14.56 -13.43 -0.90
CA THR A 161 -14.56 -12.10 -1.54
C THR A 161 -14.98 -11.03 -0.55
N PRO A 162 -14.24 -10.84 0.56
CA PRO A 162 -14.63 -9.87 1.57
C PRO A 162 -14.78 -8.46 1.00
N THR A 163 -15.78 -7.72 1.49
CA THR A 163 -16.08 -6.37 0.99
C THR A 163 -14.95 -5.38 1.26
N ARG A 164 -14.20 -5.57 2.36
CA ARG A 164 -13.04 -4.74 2.74
C ARG A 164 -11.80 -5.62 2.79
N PHE A 165 -11.32 -6.01 1.61
CA PHE A 165 -10.25 -7.01 1.47
C PHE A 165 -9.03 -6.74 2.33
N ILE A 166 -8.53 -5.51 2.33
CA ILE A 166 -7.32 -5.14 3.08
C ILE A 166 -7.47 -5.26 4.60
N VAL A 167 -8.70 -5.09 5.11
CA VAL A 167 -9.01 -5.25 6.54
C VAL A 167 -9.00 -6.74 6.88
N GLU A 168 -9.81 -7.53 6.16
CA GLU A 168 -9.90 -8.98 6.41
C GLU A 168 -8.57 -9.71 6.21
N TYR A 169 -7.78 -9.27 5.23
CA TYR A 169 -6.46 -9.84 5.01
C TYR A 169 -5.51 -9.58 6.19
N ASN A 170 -5.47 -8.37 6.72
CA ASN A 170 -4.67 -8.08 7.92
C ASN A 170 -5.17 -8.83 9.16
N ILE A 171 -6.49 -8.95 9.34
CA ILE A 171 -7.09 -9.73 10.44
C ILE A 171 -6.58 -11.17 10.38
N VAL A 172 -6.74 -11.83 9.23
CA VAL A 172 -6.37 -13.23 9.04
C VAL A 172 -4.86 -13.44 9.19
N ARG A 173 -4.03 -12.50 8.72
CA ARG A 173 -2.57 -12.53 8.94
C ARG A 173 -2.22 -12.49 10.42
N GLU A 174 -2.81 -11.56 11.18
CA GLU A 174 -2.57 -11.45 12.62
C GLU A 174 -3.05 -12.72 13.37
N MET A 175 -4.17 -13.32 12.98
CA MET A 175 -4.68 -14.56 13.60
C MET A 175 -3.67 -15.72 13.52
N VAL A 176 -2.85 -15.75 12.46
CA VAL A 176 -1.80 -16.78 12.28
C VAL A 176 -0.41 -16.31 12.71
N GLY A 177 -0.31 -15.16 13.39
CA GLY A 177 0.95 -14.61 13.89
C GLY A 177 1.86 -13.98 12.82
N LEU A 178 1.31 -13.62 11.66
CA LEU A 178 2.03 -12.83 10.65
C LEU A 178 1.85 -11.33 10.93
N GLU A 179 2.90 -10.56 10.67
CA GLU A 179 2.84 -9.10 10.71
C GLU A 179 1.76 -8.55 9.74
N PRO A 180 1.00 -7.52 10.12
CA PRO A 180 0.04 -6.89 9.21
C PRO A 180 0.75 -6.09 8.10
N ILE A 181 0.03 -5.76 7.03
CA ILE A 181 0.46 -4.70 6.09
C ILE A 181 0.18 -3.35 6.76
N ILE A 182 1.19 -2.48 6.76
CA ILE A 182 1.04 -1.08 7.15
C ILE A 182 0.75 -0.25 5.89
N TYR A 183 -0.30 0.56 5.95
CA TYR A 183 -0.72 1.43 4.86
C TYR A 183 -0.17 2.84 5.09
N GLU A 184 0.86 3.20 4.34
CA GLU A 184 1.49 4.52 4.36
C GLU A 184 0.54 5.61 3.83
N ILE A 185 0.75 6.84 4.31
CA ILE A 185 0.05 8.02 3.81
C ILE A 185 0.65 8.48 2.49
N GLN A 186 -0.16 9.20 1.71
CA GLN A 186 0.20 9.70 0.39
C GLN A 186 0.59 11.17 0.46
N GLU A 187 1.56 11.52 -0.37
CA GLU A 187 1.92 12.91 -0.65
C GLU A 187 0.70 13.65 -1.22
N MET A 188 0.34 14.78 -0.61
CA MET A 188 -0.82 15.60 -0.98
C MET A 188 -0.42 16.72 -1.95
N TYR A 189 0.72 17.34 -1.68
CA TYR A 189 1.38 18.35 -2.51
C TYR A 189 2.89 18.08 -2.50
N VAL A 190 3.65 18.69 -3.40
CA VAL A 190 5.10 18.45 -3.52
C VAL A 190 5.80 18.67 -2.17
N GLY A 191 6.26 17.60 -1.53
CA GLY A 191 6.91 17.55 -0.22
C GLY A 191 5.98 17.51 1.00
N ASP A 192 4.66 17.62 0.82
CA ASP A 192 3.69 17.77 1.90
C ASP A 192 2.79 16.54 2.04
N PHE A 193 2.89 15.88 3.21
CA PHE A 193 2.09 14.71 3.58
C PHE A 193 0.94 15.02 4.53
N ILE A 194 0.93 16.25 5.06
CA ILE A 194 -0.05 16.69 6.05
C ILE A 194 -0.51 18.10 5.73
N GLU A 195 -1.82 18.30 5.80
CA GLU A 195 -2.46 19.59 5.60
C GLU A 195 -3.11 20.04 6.92
N ARG A 196 -2.91 21.30 7.31
CA ARG A 196 -3.44 21.84 8.59
C ARG A 196 -4.47 22.92 8.37
N TYR A 197 -5.66 22.71 8.94
CA TYR A 197 -6.73 23.71 9.04
C TYR A 197 -7.06 23.98 10.50
N GLY A 198 -6.50 25.06 11.05
CA GLY A 198 -6.69 25.43 12.46
C GLY A 198 -6.17 24.34 13.41
N ASN A 199 -7.08 23.70 14.13
CA ASN A 199 -6.78 22.59 15.05
C ASN A 199 -6.99 21.20 14.42
N ARG A 200 -7.11 21.10 13.09
CA ARG A 200 -7.28 19.82 12.40
C ARG A 200 -6.13 19.59 11.44
N LEU A 201 -5.57 18.39 11.51
CA LEU A 201 -4.65 17.86 10.50
C LEU A 201 -5.41 16.90 9.59
N ARG A 202 -5.05 16.87 8.32
CA ARG A 202 -5.55 15.98 7.29
C ARG A 202 -4.38 15.30 6.60
N MET A 203 -4.49 13.99 6.37
CA MET A 203 -3.54 13.19 5.59
C MET A 203 -4.32 12.35 4.59
N ASP A 204 -3.88 12.25 3.34
CA ASP A 204 -4.54 11.43 2.33
C ASP A 204 -3.90 10.04 2.23
N GLY A 205 -4.69 9.05 1.80
CA GLY A 205 -4.19 7.68 1.67
C GLY A 205 -5.27 6.62 1.60
N ILE A 206 -4.87 5.40 1.94
CA ILE A 206 -5.76 4.27 2.14
C ILE A 206 -5.78 3.99 3.64
N PHE A 207 -6.97 4.07 4.25
CA PHE A 207 -7.12 4.00 5.70
C PHE A 207 -8.04 2.83 6.07
N PRO A 208 -7.45 1.69 6.48
CA PRO A 208 -8.22 0.60 7.08
C PRO A 208 -9.06 1.11 8.26
N CYS A 209 -10.36 0.83 8.20
CA CYS A 209 -11.30 1.16 9.28
C CYS A 209 -12.31 0.03 9.47
N ASP A 210 -12.89 -0.03 10.66
CA ASP A 210 -13.97 -0.96 10.97
C ASP A 210 -15.30 -0.55 10.32
N HIS A 211 -16.34 -1.39 10.45
CA HIS A 211 -17.66 -1.12 9.87
C HIS A 211 -18.32 0.18 10.37
N ASN A 212 -17.86 0.75 11.49
CA ASN A 212 -18.30 2.04 12.01
C ASN A 212 -17.44 3.21 11.52
N ASN A 213 -16.54 2.97 10.55
CA ASN A 213 -15.55 3.91 10.04
C ASN A 213 -14.59 4.44 11.11
N GLN A 214 -14.32 3.66 12.15
CA GLN A 214 -13.24 3.95 13.09
C GLN A 214 -11.91 3.45 12.50
N PRO A 215 -10.88 4.31 12.34
CA PRO A 215 -9.59 3.90 11.81
C PRO A 215 -8.89 2.86 12.68
N ILE A 216 -8.31 1.85 12.03
CA ILE A 216 -7.51 0.81 12.67
C ILE A 216 -6.04 1.25 12.65
N LEU A 217 -5.68 2.11 13.61
CA LEU A 217 -4.40 2.83 13.62
C LEU A 217 -3.16 1.95 13.60
N LYS A 218 -3.23 0.73 14.15
CA LYS A 218 -2.11 -0.23 14.12
C LYS A 218 -1.71 -0.67 12.71
N TRP A 219 -2.55 -0.46 11.71
CA TRP A 219 -2.26 -0.79 10.30
C TRP A 219 -2.05 0.47 9.45
N ILE A 220 -2.03 1.65 10.04
CA ILE A 220 -1.85 2.91 9.32
C ILE A 220 -0.43 3.40 9.62
N GLY A 221 0.28 3.86 8.59
CA GLY A 221 1.63 4.44 8.67
C GLY A 221 1.66 5.82 9.34
N VAL A 222 0.84 6.04 10.36
CA VAL A 222 0.76 7.28 11.13
C VAL A 222 0.72 6.94 12.62
N ARG A 223 1.69 7.44 13.39
CA ARG A 223 1.66 7.39 14.86
C ARG A 223 1.12 8.71 15.38
N ILE A 224 0.21 8.63 16.34
CA ILE A 224 -0.45 9.80 16.92
C ILE A 224 -0.44 9.66 18.43
N LYS A 225 -0.02 10.71 19.13
CA LYS A 225 -0.11 10.82 20.59
C LYS A 225 -0.88 12.08 20.97
N ASN A 226 -1.67 11.99 22.05
CA ASN A 226 -2.43 13.11 22.65
C ASN A 226 -3.35 13.85 21.67
N ALA A 227 -3.94 13.16 20.69
CA ALA A 227 -4.99 13.74 19.86
C ALA A 227 -6.29 13.87 20.65
N LYS A 228 -7.06 14.92 20.37
CA LYS A 228 -8.40 15.10 20.93
C LYS A 228 -9.39 14.12 20.30
N ARG A 229 -9.27 13.90 18.99
CA ARG A 229 -10.10 13.00 18.20
C ARG A 229 -9.37 12.56 16.95
N ILE A 230 -9.63 11.34 16.50
CA ILE A 230 -9.14 10.78 15.23
C ILE A 230 -10.33 10.15 14.49
N TRP A 231 -10.48 10.43 13.20
CA TRP A 231 -11.52 9.85 12.35
C TRP A 231 -11.07 9.82 10.90
N VAL A 232 -11.80 9.08 10.05
CA VAL A 232 -11.56 9.01 8.62
C VAL A 232 -12.79 9.47 7.83
N ASP A 233 -12.55 9.93 6.61
CA ASP A 233 -13.55 10.10 5.56
C ASP A 233 -13.04 9.36 4.33
N VAL A 234 -13.62 8.20 4.03
CA VAL A 234 -13.14 7.29 2.97
C VAL A 234 -14.31 6.77 2.14
N ASN A 235 -14.03 6.47 0.87
CA ASN A 235 -14.98 5.78 0.00
C ASN A 235 -15.00 4.26 0.27
N ASP A 236 -15.82 3.52 -0.50
CA ASP A 236 -15.95 2.05 -0.40
C ASP A 236 -14.64 1.28 -0.63
N LYS A 237 -13.61 1.93 -1.17
CA LYS A 237 -12.26 1.37 -1.40
C LYS A 237 -11.28 1.74 -0.28
N LEU A 238 -11.80 2.33 0.80
CA LEU A 238 -11.05 2.83 1.95
C LEU A 238 -10.03 3.93 1.58
N LYS A 239 -10.19 4.55 0.41
CA LYS A 239 -9.37 5.67 -0.04
C LYS A 239 -10.04 6.98 0.36
N GLY A 240 -9.27 7.89 0.93
CA GLY A 240 -9.77 9.20 1.36
C GLY A 240 -8.78 9.89 2.28
N SER A 241 -9.28 10.43 3.40
CA SER A 241 -8.50 11.22 4.34
C SER A 241 -8.62 10.72 5.78
N LEU A 242 -7.49 10.74 6.50
CA LEU A 242 -7.41 10.61 7.95
C LEU A 242 -7.32 12.02 8.56
N TYR A 243 -8.15 12.25 9.58
CA TYR A 243 -8.19 13.52 10.30
C TYR A 243 -7.78 13.36 11.75
N VAL A 244 -7.02 14.33 12.24
CA VAL A 244 -6.60 14.42 13.64
C VAL A 244 -6.97 15.80 14.17
N GLU A 245 -7.85 15.84 15.18
CA GLU A 245 -8.08 17.06 15.95
C GLU A 245 -6.99 17.17 17.02
N ILE A 246 -6.14 18.20 16.89
CA ILE A 246 -4.94 18.37 17.70
C ILE A 246 -5.24 19.10 19.02
N THR A 247 -4.45 18.75 20.03
CA THR A 247 -4.26 19.47 21.28
C THR A 247 -2.89 20.14 21.28
N PRO A 248 -2.61 21.06 22.22
CA PRO A 248 -1.28 21.64 22.36
C PRO A 248 -0.16 20.62 22.66
N ARG A 249 -0.50 19.39 23.06
CA ARG A 249 0.44 18.28 23.33
C ARG A 249 0.40 17.17 22.27
N THR A 250 -0.29 17.38 21.14
CA THR A 250 -0.36 16.36 20.08
C THR A 250 0.98 16.22 19.37
N LYS A 251 1.36 14.98 19.07
CA LYS A 251 2.51 14.65 18.23
C LYS A 251 2.07 13.65 17.17
N VAL A 252 2.53 13.85 15.93
CA VAL A 252 2.19 13.00 14.78
C VAL A 252 3.48 12.66 14.05
N TRP A 253 3.63 11.38 13.72
CA TRP A 253 4.68 10.85 12.86
C TRP A 253 4.10 10.13 11.66
N GLY A 254 4.80 10.19 10.53
CA GLY A 254 4.50 9.42 9.32
C GLY A 254 5.59 8.43 9.02
N LEU A 255 5.21 7.21 8.62
CA LEU A 255 6.13 6.18 8.17
C LEU A 255 6.59 6.46 6.73
N ASN A 256 7.90 6.43 6.50
CA ASN A 256 8.56 6.50 5.18
C ASN A 256 8.17 7.68 4.28
N VAL A 257 7.57 8.74 4.84
CA VAL A 257 7.05 9.89 4.08
C VAL A 257 8.13 10.60 3.26
N TYR A 258 9.40 10.57 3.68
CA TYR A 258 10.51 11.15 2.91
C TYR A 258 11.48 10.12 2.37
N GLY A 259 11.03 8.86 2.25
CA GLY A 259 11.84 7.71 1.88
C GLY A 259 12.15 6.79 3.06
N ALA A 260 12.75 5.65 2.73
CA ALA A 260 13.34 4.74 3.70
C ALA A 260 14.78 5.20 4.04
N ASP A 261 15.39 4.58 5.05
CA ASP A 261 16.79 4.85 5.41
C ASP A 261 17.76 4.41 4.28
N GLU A 262 19.05 4.78 4.41
CA GLU A 262 20.11 4.39 3.47
C GLU A 262 20.23 2.86 3.31
N ASP A 263 19.86 2.09 4.34
CA ASP A 263 19.82 0.63 4.33
C ASP A 263 18.45 0.04 3.95
N ALA A 264 17.53 0.89 3.46
CA ALA A 264 16.14 0.58 3.15
C ALA A 264 15.26 0.16 4.35
N SER A 265 15.68 0.45 5.57
CA SER A 265 14.85 0.27 6.75
C SER A 265 13.79 1.37 6.91
N ASP A 266 12.71 1.03 7.61
CA ASP A 266 11.58 1.92 7.86
C ASP A 266 11.94 3.08 8.81
N ILE A 267 11.60 4.32 8.42
CA ILE A 267 11.80 5.53 9.24
C ILE A 267 10.46 6.19 9.59
N TRP A 268 10.34 6.62 10.85
CA TRP A 268 9.24 7.48 11.29
C TRP A 268 9.68 8.95 11.32
N TYR A 269 9.06 9.78 10.48
CA TYR A 269 9.35 11.21 10.39
C TYR A 269 8.35 12.03 11.21
N ASP A 270 8.84 13.09 11.85
CA ASP A 270 8.01 14.09 12.52
C ASP A 270 7.17 14.87 11.51
N LEU A 271 5.84 14.72 11.58
CA LEU A 271 4.89 15.47 10.74
C LEU A 271 4.26 16.65 11.48
N TYR A 272 4.05 16.52 12.79
CA TYR A 272 3.50 17.60 13.61
C TYR A 272 3.96 17.48 15.06
N THR A 273 4.34 18.61 15.64
CA THR A 273 4.67 18.75 17.06
C THR A 273 3.83 19.86 17.68
N GLY A 274 3.10 19.53 18.75
CA GLY A 274 2.29 20.48 19.50
C GLY A 274 3.15 21.50 20.25
N PRO A 275 2.69 22.75 20.42
CA PRO A 275 3.49 23.82 21.03
C PRO A 275 3.89 23.57 22.49
N LEU A 276 3.12 22.78 23.26
CA LEU A 276 3.48 22.42 24.65
C LEU A 276 4.44 21.23 24.73
N LEU A 277 4.91 20.71 23.59
CA LEU A 277 6.01 19.76 23.50
C LEU A 277 7.32 20.42 23.08
N MET A 278 7.31 21.72 22.80
CA MET A 278 8.47 22.46 22.35
C MET A 278 9.07 23.28 23.49
N GLU A 279 10.38 23.26 23.61
CA GLU A 279 11.16 24.12 24.50
C GLU A 279 12.29 24.79 23.73
N PHE A 280 12.67 25.99 24.16
CA PHE A 280 13.84 26.68 23.63
C PHE A 280 15.13 25.94 23.99
N ASP A 281 15.91 25.56 22.98
CA ASP A 281 17.23 25.00 23.20
C ASP A 281 18.28 26.07 23.46
N TYR A 282 18.48 26.36 24.74
CA TYR A 282 19.48 27.34 25.16
C TYR A 282 20.93 26.94 24.87
N THR A 283 21.21 25.65 24.69
CA THR A 283 22.59 25.16 24.48
C THR A 283 23.14 25.56 23.12
N VAL A 284 22.25 25.70 22.12
CA VAL A 284 22.57 26.08 20.73
C VAL A 284 23.23 27.45 20.64
N ILE A 285 22.84 28.41 21.48
CA ILE A 285 23.45 29.76 21.50
C ILE A 285 24.96 29.64 21.70
N LYS A 286 25.36 28.92 22.76
CA LYS A 286 26.77 28.79 23.15
C LYS A 286 27.54 27.99 22.09
N ASP A 287 26.96 26.89 21.63
CA ASP A 287 27.61 25.99 20.69
C ASP A 287 27.89 26.70 19.36
N ARG A 288 26.87 27.34 18.75
CA ARG A 288 27.03 28.13 17.52
C ARG A 288 28.01 29.27 17.70
N ARG A 289 27.91 30.03 18.81
CA ARG A 289 28.82 31.15 19.10
C ARG A 289 30.28 30.70 19.13
N VAL A 290 30.57 29.57 19.78
CA VAL A 290 31.92 29.02 19.87
C VAL A 290 32.40 28.54 18.50
N THR A 291 31.54 27.87 17.71
CA THR A 291 31.86 27.43 16.35
C THR A 291 32.30 28.57 15.44
N ILE A 292 31.66 29.74 15.54
CA ILE A 292 32.02 30.94 14.75
C ILE A 292 33.11 31.81 15.41
N GLY A 293 33.70 31.36 16.53
CA GLY A 293 34.84 32.02 17.18
C GLY A 293 34.52 33.31 17.94
N MET A 294 33.25 33.54 18.30
CA MET A 294 32.84 34.74 19.03
C MET A 294 32.95 34.57 20.56
N THR A 295 33.38 35.64 21.24
CA THR A 295 33.25 35.76 22.69
C THR A 295 31.82 36.13 23.08
N GLN A 296 31.43 35.90 24.34
CA GLN A 296 30.12 36.33 24.85
C GLN A 296 29.90 37.84 24.65
N LYS A 297 30.93 38.66 24.92
CA LYS A 297 30.84 40.12 24.75
C LYS A 297 30.55 40.51 23.30
N GLN A 298 31.24 39.89 22.34
CA GLN A 298 31.03 40.17 20.92
C GLN A 298 29.63 39.79 20.47
N LEU A 299 29.10 38.64 20.91
CA LEU A 299 27.74 38.24 20.56
C LEU A 299 26.71 39.16 21.21
N ALA A 300 26.89 39.52 22.49
CA ALA A 300 26.01 40.43 23.20
C ALA A 300 25.94 41.80 22.50
N GLU A 301 27.09 42.36 22.11
CA GLU A 301 27.18 43.60 21.34
C GLU A 301 26.48 43.49 19.98
N ALA A 302 26.72 42.40 19.23
CA ALA A 302 26.12 42.16 17.93
C ALA A 302 24.59 42.06 17.97
N VAL A 303 24.02 41.43 19.02
CA VAL A 303 22.55 41.33 19.19
C VAL A 303 21.96 42.49 20.00
N GLY A 304 22.78 43.43 20.47
CA GLY A 304 22.36 44.57 21.29
C GLY A 304 21.82 44.19 22.68
N ALA A 305 22.35 43.11 23.27
CA ALA A 305 22.07 42.67 24.63
C ALA A 305 23.23 43.03 25.57
N SER A 306 23.00 42.95 26.89
CA SER A 306 24.09 43.04 27.86
C SER A 306 24.83 41.70 28.00
N ASP A 307 26.12 41.73 28.34
CA ASP A 307 26.91 40.52 28.63
C ASP A 307 26.22 39.61 29.64
N ARG A 308 25.62 40.22 30.69
CA ARG A 308 24.88 39.49 31.73
C ARG A 308 23.62 38.81 31.18
N THR A 309 22.91 39.47 30.27
CA THR A 309 21.72 38.89 29.63
C THR A 309 22.10 37.68 28.81
N LEU A 310 23.14 37.78 27.97
CA LEU A 310 23.60 36.66 27.17
C LEU A 310 24.06 35.48 28.03
N GLN A 311 24.79 35.74 29.12
CA GLN A 311 25.22 34.69 30.06
C GLN A 311 24.04 33.91 30.65
N LYS A 312 22.94 34.60 30.97
CA LYS A 312 21.73 33.94 31.49
C LYS A 312 21.07 33.06 30.42
N TRP A 313 21.00 33.54 29.18
CA TRP A 313 20.47 32.75 28.07
C TRP A 313 21.30 31.49 27.84
N GLU A 314 22.64 31.58 27.75
CA GLU A 314 23.51 30.40 27.55
C GLU A 314 23.49 29.39 28.71
N ARG A 315 22.96 29.79 29.88
CA ARG A 315 22.79 28.91 31.05
C ARG A 315 21.37 28.37 31.21
N GLY A 316 20.43 28.77 30.35
CA GLY A 316 19.01 28.42 30.49
C GLY A 316 18.32 29.11 31.68
N GLU A 317 18.93 30.12 32.30
CA GLU A 317 18.33 30.84 33.44
C GLU A 317 17.15 31.73 32.99
N THR A 318 17.16 32.18 31.74
CA THR A 318 16.10 32.97 31.10
C THR A 318 16.06 32.63 29.61
N THR A 319 14.93 32.91 28.95
CA THR A 319 14.76 32.73 27.49
C THR A 319 14.81 34.09 26.79
N PRO A 320 15.45 34.22 25.60
CA PRO A 320 15.33 35.43 24.80
C PRO A 320 13.89 35.66 24.37
N ASP A 321 13.44 36.91 24.38
CA ASP A 321 12.15 37.26 23.76
C ASP A 321 12.23 37.17 22.22
N GLY A 322 11.09 37.34 21.55
CA GLY A 322 11.02 37.24 20.09
C GLY A 322 11.96 38.20 19.36
N HIS A 323 12.24 39.38 19.93
CA HIS A 323 13.13 40.37 19.31
C HIS A 323 14.60 39.94 19.37
N PHE A 324 15.05 39.46 20.52
CA PHE A 324 16.42 38.96 20.67
C PHE A 324 16.62 37.60 19.99
N LEU A 325 15.60 36.75 19.95
CA LEU A 325 15.66 35.47 19.22
C LEU A 325 15.96 35.70 17.72
N LEU A 326 15.26 36.64 17.08
CA LEU A 326 15.51 36.98 15.67
C LEU A 326 16.95 37.45 15.42
N ARG A 327 17.50 38.26 16.33
CA ARG A 327 18.89 38.74 16.22
C ARG A 327 19.90 37.62 16.45
N LEU A 328 19.66 36.77 17.44
CA LEU A 328 20.49 35.60 17.72
C LEU A 328 20.50 34.65 16.51
N MET A 329 19.34 34.33 15.95
CA MET A 329 19.25 33.46 14.77
C MET A 329 20.03 34.03 13.58
N ASN A 330 19.95 35.34 13.35
CA ASN A 330 20.69 35.98 12.27
C ASN A 330 22.21 35.97 12.48
N VAL A 331 22.70 36.34 13.66
CA VAL A 331 24.16 36.41 13.95
C VAL A 331 24.77 35.01 14.03
N LEU A 332 24.02 34.01 14.48
CA LEU A 332 24.48 32.63 14.66
C LEU A 332 24.25 31.72 13.44
N ASP A 333 23.75 32.27 12.32
CA ASP A 333 23.37 31.53 11.10
C ASP A 333 22.45 30.33 11.39
N ILE A 334 21.45 30.54 12.26
CA ILE A 334 20.39 29.56 12.54
C ILE A 334 19.27 29.85 11.55
N LYS A 335 19.03 28.91 10.63
CA LYS A 335 18.12 29.11 9.51
C LYS A 335 16.72 28.66 9.84
N GLU A 336 16.60 27.57 10.59
CA GLU A 336 15.32 26.96 10.93
C GLU A 336 15.04 26.99 12.44
N LEU A 337 13.77 27.17 12.82
CA LEU A 337 13.37 27.14 14.24
C LEU A 337 13.63 25.77 14.88
N SER A 338 13.61 24.69 14.09
CA SER A 338 13.92 23.34 14.55
C SER A 338 15.34 23.21 15.09
N GLU A 339 16.29 24.00 14.61
CA GLU A 339 17.68 23.99 15.09
C GLU A 339 17.85 24.55 16.51
N ILE A 340 16.87 25.32 17.00
CA ILE A 340 16.89 25.94 18.33
C ILE A 340 15.69 25.52 19.21
N THR A 341 15.03 24.43 18.81
CA THR A 341 13.90 23.86 19.53
C THR A 341 14.25 22.45 20.02
N LYS A 342 14.14 22.24 21.33
CA LYS A 342 14.09 20.90 21.94
C LYS A 342 12.65 20.40 21.94
N ILE A 343 12.47 19.13 21.63
CA ILE A 343 11.17 18.47 21.70
C ILE A 343 11.16 17.58 22.94
N HIS A 344 10.18 17.77 23.82
CA HIS A 344 9.96 16.91 24.96
C HIS A 344 9.39 15.56 24.54
N ASP A 345 9.77 14.52 25.26
CA ASP A 345 9.15 13.21 25.13
C ASP A 345 7.66 13.31 25.40
N VAL A 346 6.90 12.60 24.59
CA VAL A 346 5.46 12.47 24.76
C VAL A 346 5.27 11.29 25.70
N ASP A 347 4.95 11.54 26.98
CA ASP A 347 4.84 10.53 28.05
C ASP A 347 4.34 9.16 27.55
N GLU A 348 5.06 8.10 27.95
CA GLU A 348 4.79 6.68 27.69
C GLU A 348 3.51 6.16 28.37
N GLU A 349 2.41 6.90 28.37
CA GLU A 349 1.10 6.32 28.68
C GLU A 349 0.65 5.49 27.47
N TYR A 350 1.07 4.22 27.50
CA TYR A 350 0.45 3.13 26.76
C TYR A 350 -1.03 3.07 27.14
N ASN A 351 -1.88 3.77 26.40
CA ASN A 351 -3.24 3.27 26.17
C ASN A 351 -3.10 2.02 25.29
N HIS A 352 -2.79 0.91 25.96
CA HIS A 352 -3.18 -0.40 25.49
C HIS A 352 -4.69 -0.37 25.25
N VAL A 353 -5.12 -0.13 24.01
CA VAL A 353 -6.33 -0.78 23.53
C VAL A 353 -5.92 -2.23 23.32
N THR A 354 -5.89 -2.98 24.42
CA THR A 354 -5.73 -4.43 24.41
C THR A 354 -6.83 -5.01 23.55
N VAL A 355 -6.42 -5.94 22.70
CA VAL A 355 -7.25 -6.93 22.01
C VAL A 355 -8.30 -7.46 22.97
N ASN A 356 -9.54 -7.02 22.80
CA ASN A 356 -10.77 -7.69 23.20
C ASN A 356 -11.89 -6.89 22.55
N ASP A 357 -12.23 -7.27 21.32
CA ASP A 357 -13.61 -7.38 20.86
C ASP A 357 -13.62 -7.91 19.42
N TYR A 358 -13.30 -9.20 19.28
CA TYR A 358 -13.65 -9.95 18.06
C TYR A 358 -15.17 -10.02 17.83
N GLN A 359 -15.98 -9.61 18.81
CA GLN A 359 -17.43 -9.64 18.75
C GLN A 359 -18.07 -8.31 18.32
N SER A 360 -17.32 -7.22 18.19
CA SER A 360 -17.86 -5.92 17.74
C SER A 360 -17.59 -5.60 16.27
N LEU A 361 -17.00 -6.54 15.50
CA LEU A 361 -16.69 -6.41 14.08
C LEU A 361 -17.68 -7.16 13.16
N LYS A 362 -18.89 -7.47 13.65
CA LYS A 362 -19.98 -8.01 12.82
C LYS A 362 -21.09 -6.99 12.60
#